data_AF-A0A7W6CFD9-F1
#
_entry.id   AF-A0A7W6CFD9-F1
#
_cell.length_a   1.000
_cell.length_b   1.000
_cell.length_c   1.000
_cell.angle_alpha   90.00
_cell.angle_beta   90.00
_cell.angle_gamma   90.00
#
_symmetry.space_group_name_H-M   'P 1'
#
loop_
_entity.id
_entity.type
_entity.pdbx_description
1 polymer ?
#
loop_
_entity_poly.entity_id
_entity_poly.type
_entity_poly.pdbx_seq_one_letter_code
_entity_poly.pdbx_strand_id
1 'polypeptide(L)'
;MMFVNFFAHGKTQWVIISTGMFMSYLFEPDFGVVDLQTHTVNALGSYDTAVTLTTPDDIGALTAEIVFYEPTISNEIVFLAGDTI
;
A
#
# COMPACT_ATOMS: atom_id res chain seq x y z
N MET A 1 4.70 -1.99 -2.53
CA MET A 1 4.41 -3.37 -2.97
C MET A 1 4.97 -4.34 -1.96
N MET A 2 4.12 -4.96 -1.12
CA MET A 2 4.54 -5.98 -0.17
C MET A 2 4.33 -7.35 -0.83
N PHE A 3 5.40 -8.12 -0.98
CA PHE A 3 5.32 -9.50 -1.48
C PHE A 3 5.27 -10.45 -0.29
N VAL A 4 4.14 -11.12 -0.08
CA VAL A 4 4.09 -12.29 0.80
C VAL A 4 4.42 -13.51 -0.07
N ASN A 5 5.70 -13.90 -0.11
CA ASN A 5 6.16 -15.06 -0.88
C ASN A 5 6.68 -16.16 0.03
N PHE A 6 6.08 -17.34 -0.09
CA PHE A 6 6.80 -18.61 0.07
C PHE A 6 7.14 -19.04 -1.36
N PHE A 7 8.40 -19.36 -1.69
CA PHE A 7 8.77 -19.78 -3.05
C PHE A 7 8.96 -21.29 -3.13
N ALA A 8 8.32 -21.94 -4.11
CA ALA A 8 8.82 -23.11 -4.83
C ALA A 8 7.94 -23.47 -6.04
N HIS A 9 8.61 -23.75 -7.18
CA HIS A 9 8.13 -24.39 -8.40
C HIS A 9 6.80 -25.18 -8.25
N GLY A 10 5.75 -24.71 -8.94
CA GLY A 10 4.52 -25.45 -9.26
C GLY A 10 3.58 -25.85 -8.11
N LYS A 11 3.96 -25.64 -6.85
CA LYS A 11 3.15 -26.06 -5.68
C LYS A 11 2.79 -24.91 -4.71
N THR A 12 3.36 -23.72 -4.90
CA THR A 12 3.15 -22.64 -3.92
C THR A 12 1.94 -21.79 -4.27
N GLN A 13 1.05 -21.66 -3.29
CA GLN A 13 -0.04 -20.68 -3.31
C GLN A 13 0.51 -19.31 -2.93
N TRP A 14 0.05 -18.26 -3.60
CA TRP A 14 0.50 -16.89 -3.36
C TRP A 14 -0.70 -15.94 -3.22
N VAL A 15 -0.50 -14.82 -2.52
CA VAL A 15 -1.42 -13.67 -2.56
C VAL A 15 -0.58 -12.42 -2.70
N ILE A 16 -0.90 -11.58 -3.67
CA ILE A 16 -0.26 -10.27 -3.81
C ILE A 16 -1.17 -9.24 -3.15
N ILE A 17 -0.63 -8.51 -2.18
CA ILE A 17 -1.37 -7.45 -1.49
C ILE A 17 -0.89 -6.10 -2.06
N SER A 18 -1.74 -5.50 -2.89
CA SER A 18 -1.50 -4.20 -3.52
C SER A 18 -2.03 -3.09 -2.61
N THR A 19 -1.15 -2.35 -1.95
CA THR A 19 -1.49 -1.42 -0.86
C THR A 19 -1.41 0.07 -1.23
N GLY A 20 -1.22 0.38 -2.52
CA GLY A 20 -0.88 1.73 -2.95
C GLY A 20 0.48 2.19 -2.39
N MET A 21 0.59 3.48 -2.10
CA MET A 21 1.78 4.10 -1.49
C MET A 21 1.66 4.12 0.04
N PHE A 22 2.79 4.01 0.75
CA PHE A 22 2.78 4.17 2.20
C PHE A 22 2.50 5.62 2.55
N MET A 23 1.50 5.86 3.40
CA MET A 23 1.10 7.22 3.77
C MET A 23 2.25 8.03 4.40
N SER A 24 3.16 7.38 5.11
CA SER A 24 4.34 8.02 5.70
C SER A 24 5.25 8.69 4.66
N TYR A 25 5.24 8.21 3.42
CA TYR A 25 6.08 8.75 2.34
C TYR A 25 5.68 10.17 1.93
N LEU A 26 4.43 10.58 2.18
CA LEU A 26 4.01 11.97 1.96
C LEU A 26 4.83 12.99 2.77
N PHE A 27 5.32 12.56 3.94
CA PHE A 27 6.00 13.40 4.90
C PHE A 27 7.53 13.28 4.82
N GLU A 28 8.06 12.45 3.92
CA GLU A 28 9.49 12.39 3.65
C GLU A 28 9.92 13.66 2.91
N PRO A 29 10.91 14.43 3.43
CA PRO A 29 11.31 15.70 2.83
C PRO A 29 11.72 15.57 1.36
N ASP A 30 12.40 14.48 1.01
CA ASP A 30 12.86 14.19 -0.37
C ASP A 30 11.69 13.88 -1.32
N PHE A 31 10.53 13.49 -0.80
CA PHE A 31 9.33 13.25 -1.60
C PHE A 31 8.59 14.55 -1.93
N GLY A 32 8.65 15.55 -1.05
CA GLY A 32 8.28 16.93 -1.34
C GLY A 32 6.77 17.23 -1.46
N VAL A 33 5.89 16.25 -1.18
CA VAL A 33 4.43 16.47 -1.22
C VAL A 33 3.96 17.29 -0.03
N VAL A 34 4.35 16.93 1.19
CA VAL A 34 4.03 17.73 2.38
C VAL A 34 5.30 18.41 2.87
N ASP A 35 5.34 19.73 2.78
CA ASP A 35 6.39 20.54 3.39
C ASP A 35 5.87 21.11 4.72
N LEU A 36 6.31 20.47 5.81
CA LEU A 36 5.95 20.88 7.16
C LEU A 36 6.63 22.19 7.59
N GLN A 37 7.74 22.60 6.97
CA GLN A 37 8.42 23.85 7.32
C GLN A 37 7.66 25.06 6.77
N THR A 38 7.16 24.95 5.55
CA THR A 38 6.41 26.02 4.88
C THR A 38 4.90 25.89 5.00
N HIS A 39 4.41 24.79 5.59
CA HIS A 39 2.99 24.46 5.72
C HIS A 39 2.29 24.40 4.34
N THR A 40 2.97 23.81 3.36
CA THR A 40 2.46 23.69 1.98
C THR A 40 2.27 22.23 1.57
N VAL A 41 1.31 22.02 0.66
CA VAL A 41 1.09 20.72 0.02
C VAL A 41 1.29 20.89 -1.48
N ASN A 42 2.19 20.12 -2.05
CA ASN A 42 2.55 20.16 -3.46
C ASN A 42 1.89 19.00 -4.21
N ALA A 43 1.28 19.30 -5.36
CA ALA A 43 0.73 18.27 -6.22
C ALA A 43 1.84 17.42 -6.86
N LEU A 44 1.55 16.13 -7.05
CA LEU A 44 2.44 15.21 -7.77
C LEU A 44 2.26 15.40 -9.28
N GLY A 45 2.97 16.36 -9.85
CA GLY A 45 2.92 16.67 -11.27
C GLY A 45 1.78 17.61 -11.65
N SER A 46 0.52 17.20 -11.47
CA SER A 46 -0.66 18.07 -11.68
C SER A 46 -1.67 17.95 -10.55
N TYR A 47 -2.53 18.96 -10.39
CA TYR A 47 -3.63 18.93 -9.42
C TYR A 47 -4.70 17.86 -9.70
N ASP A 48 -4.75 17.32 -10.92
CA ASP A 48 -5.65 16.24 -11.29
C ASP A 48 -5.06 14.84 -10.97
N THR A 49 -3.82 14.80 -10.49
CA THR A 49 -3.13 13.54 -10.16
C THR A 49 -3.56 13.07 -8.79
N ALA A 50 -4.33 11.99 -8.75
CA ALA A 50 -4.74 11.35 -7.50
C ALA A 50 -3.77 10.23 -7.09
N VAL A 51 -3.53 10.08 -5.80
CA VAL A 51 -2.73 8.99 -5.22
C VAL A 51 -3.46 8.26 -4.12
N THR A 52 -3.39 6.92 -4.16
CA THR A 52 -3.93 6.07 -3.10
C THR A 52 -2.85 5.74 -2.08
N LEU A 53 -3.18 5.98 -0.81
CA LEU A 53 -2.29 5.87 0.33
C LEU A 53 -2.87 4.93 1.38
N THR A 54 -2.00 4.16 2.01
CA THR A 54 -2.39 3.27 3.12
C THR A 54 -1.37 3.42 4.24
N THR A 55 -1.84 3.46 5.49
CA THR A 55 -0.93 3.53 6.65
C THR A 55 -0.20 2.19 6.81
N PRO A 56 1.05 2.18 7.32
CA PRO A 56 1.75 0.93 7.62
C PRO A 56 0.99 0.02 8.60
N ASP A 57 0.27 0.61 9.56
CA ASP A 57 -0.51 -0.13 10.55
C ASP A 57 -1.70 -0.87 9.89
N ASP A 58 -2.43 -0.19 9.01
CA ASP A 58 -3.54 -0.81 8.26
C ASP A 58 -3.03 -1.91 7.32
N ILE A 59 -1.88 -1.71 6.67
CA ILE A 59 -1.25 -2.74 5.84
C ILE A 59 -0.95 -3.98 6.68
N GLY A 60 -0.39 -3.82 7.88
CA GLY A 60 -0.08 -4.92 8.78
C GLY A 60 -1.34 -5.67 9.23
N ALA A 61 -2.36 -4.93 9.68
CA ALA A 61 -3.62 -5.49 10.14
C ALA A 61 -4.35 -6.26 9.03
N LEU A 62 -4.55 -5.64 7.88
CA LEU A 62 -5.25 -6.26 6.75
C LEU A 62 -4.47 -7.43 6.14
N THR A 63 -3.13 -7.37 6.14
CA THR A 63 -2.31 -8.53 5.74
C THR A 63 -2.55 -9.71 6.67
N ALA A 64 -2.60 -9.49 7.99
CA ALA A 64 -2.89 -10.54 8.95
C ALA A 64 -4.31 -11.11 8.73
N GLU A 65 -5.31 -10.25 8.53
CA GLU A 65 -6.68 -10.68 8.22
C GLU A 65 -6.74 -11.54 6.95
N ILE A 66 -6.06 -11.15 5.86
CA ILE A 66 -6.00 -11.90 4.61
C ILE A 66 -5.38 -13.29 4.83
N VAL A 67 -4.33 -13.40 5.66
CA VAL A 67 -3.67 -14.68 5.97
C VAL A 67 -4.61 -15.64 6.69
N PHE A 68 -5.49 -15.14 7.57
CA PHE A 68 -6.43 -15.94 8.35
C PHE A 68 -7.84 -16.02 7.76
N TYR A 69 -8.06 -15.43 6.58
CA TYR A 69 -9.38 -15.39 5.94
C TYR A 69 -9.80 -16.77 5.43
N GLU A 70 -11.08 -17.12 5.65
CA GLU A 70 -11.70 -18.33 5.13
C GLU A 70 -12.91 -17.98 4.23
N PRO A 71 -13.00 -18.54 3.01
CA PRO A 71 -12.07 -19.50 2.39
C PRO A 71 -10.72 -18.88 2.03
N THR A 72 -9.63 -19.64 2.12
CA THR A 72 -8.28 -19.15 1.81
C THR A 72 -8.22 -18.48 0.45
N ILE A 73 -7.76 -17.23 0.43
CA ILE A 73 -7.45 -16.51 -0.80
C ILE A 73 -6.13 -17.06 -1.33
N SER A 74 -6.08 -17.49 -2.58
CA SER A 74 -4.89 -18.06 -3.19
C SER A 74 -4.83 -17.81 -4.68
N ASN A 75 -3.64 -17.49 -5.17
CA ASN A 75 -3.31 -17.13 -6.54
C ASN A 75 -4.09 -15.92 -7.06
N GLU A 76 -4.31 -14.95 -6.18
CA GLU A 76 -5.10 -13.75 -6.44
C GLU A 76 -4.36 -12.48 -5.99
N ILE A 77 -4.77 -11.35 -6.55
CA ILE A 77 -4.33 -10.03 -6.13
C ILE A 77 -5.43 -9.41 -5.26
N VAL A 78 -5.09 -9.03 -4.04
CA VAL A 78 -5.96 -8.28 -3.14
C VAL A 78 -5.53 -6.82 -3.14
N PHE A 79 -6.48 -5.91 -3.35
CA PHE A 79 -6.25 -4.48 -3.35
C PHE A 79 -6.68 -3.88 -2.02
N LEU A 80 -5.76 -3.19 -1.35
CA LEU A 80 -5.98 -2.42 -0.15
C LEU A 80 -5.79 -0.94 -0.46
N ALA A 81 -6.72 -0.13 0.02
CA ALA A 81 -6.69 1.31 -0.14
C ALA A 81 -7.19 1.94 1.17
N GLY A 82 -6.39 2.83 1.77
CA GLY A 82 -6.86 3.72 2.82
C GLY A 82 -7.60 4.90 2.20
N ASP A 83 -6.85 5.94 1.84
CA ASP A 83 -7.37 7.18 1.27
C ASP A 83 -6.88 7.39 -0.16
N THR A 84 -7.64 8.14 -0.96
CA THR A 84 -7.20 8.65 -2.27
C THR A 84 -7.37 10.16 -2.29
N ILE A 85 -6.28 10.89 -2.54
CA ILE A 85 -6.19 12.34 -2.53
C ILE A 85 -5.65 12.87 -3.84
#